data_AF-A0AAW4L037-F1
#
_entry.id   AF-A0AAW4L037-F1
#
_cell.length_a   1.000
_cell.length_b   1.000
_cell.length_c   1.000
_cell.angle_alpha   90.00
_cell.angle_beta   90.00
_cell.angle_gamma   90.00
#
_symmetry.space_group_name_H-M   'P 1'
#
loop_
_entity.id
_entity.type
_entity.pdbx_description
1 polymer ?
#
loop_
_entity_poly.entity_id
_entity_poly.type
_entity_poly.pdbx_seq_one_letter_code
_entity_poly.pdbx_strand_id
1 'polypeptide(L)'
;GSFSVELCGGIHASRTGDIGLLKIISEGGVASGVRRIEAVTGAAALAYLNAAEEQLKEAAGLVKGSRDNLIDKLSAVLERNRALEK
;
A
#
# COMPACT_ATOMS: atom_id res chain seq x y z
N GLY A 1 -17.46 -15.63 20.97
CA GLY A 1 -18.60 -15.08 20.21
C GLY A 1 -18.25 -15.10 18.74
N SER A 2 -19.20 -15.40 17.86
CA SER A 2 -18.98 -15.54 16.41
C SER A 2 -19.04 -14.22 15.63
N PHE A 3 -19.38 -13.11 16.29
CA PHE A 3 -19.51 -11.77 15.69
C PHE A 3 -18.80 -10.70 16.52
N SER A 4 -18.27 -9.69 15.83
CA SER A 4 -17.77 -8.46 16.44
C SER A 4 -18.95 -7.57 16.81
N VAL A 5 -18.97 -7.05 18.03
CA VAL A 5 -20.02 -6.16 18.54
C VAL A 5 -19.34 -4.97 19.21
N GLU A 6 -19.73 -3.77 18.81
CA GLU A 6 -19.25 -2.51 19.39
C GLU A 6 -20.42 -1.55 19.62
N LEU A 7 -20.20 -0.54 20.46
CA LEU A 7 -21.14 0.57 20.64
C LEU A 7 -20.76 1.70 19.66
N CYS A 8 -21.48 1.79 18.54
CA CYS A 8 -21.23 2.79 17.51
C CYS A 8 -22.51 3.59 17.17
N GLY A 9 -22.39 4.92 17.14
CA GLY A 9 -23.48 5.85 16.77
C GLY A 9 -23.44 6.35 15.32
N GLY A 10 -22.57 5.77 14.48
CA GLY A 10 -22.38 6.19 13.10
C GLY A 10 -23.36 5.56 12.09
N ILE A 11 -23.23 5.96 10.83
CA ILE A 11 -23.92 5.31 9.70
C ILE A 11 -23.14 4.04 9.33
N HIS A 12 -23.87 2.95 9.14
CA HIS A 12 -23.30 1.64 8.83
C HIS A 12 -23.75 1.17 7.46
N ALA A 13 -22.88 0.40 6.79
CA ALA A 13 -23.23 -0.37 5.61
C ALA A 13 -24.24 -1.49 5.96
N SER A 14 -25.09 -1.88 5.02
CA SER A 14 -26.11 -2.93 5.26
C SER A 14 -25.51 -4.33 5.38
N ARG A 15 -24.39 -4.58 4.69
CA ARG A 15 -23.61 -5.83 4.80
C ARG A 15 -22.13 -5.53 4.55
N THR A 16 -21.24 -6.37 5.09
CA THR A 16 -19.77 -6.19 4.97
C THR A 16 -19.29 -6.08 3.52
N GLY A 17 -19.97 -6.75 2.58
CA GLY A 17 -19.62 -6.68 1.16
C GLY A 17 -19.76 -5.29 0.54
N ASP A 18 -20.63 -4.43 1.09
CA ASP A 18 -20.85 -3.08 0.57
C ASP A 18 -19.68 -2.13 0.92
N ILE A 19 -18.84 -2.49 1.89
CA ILE A 19 -17.59 -1.78 2.24
C ILE A 19 -16.55 -1.93 1.11
N GLY A 20 -16.56 -3.08 0.42
CA GLY A 20 -15.66 -3.38 -0.69
C GLY A 20 -14.24 -3.70 -0.23
N LEU A 21 -13.25 -3.37 -1.07
CA LEU A 21 -11.84 -3.59 -0.79
C LEU A 21 -11.42 -2.85 0.47
N LEU A 22 -10.71 -3.50 1.39
CA LEU A 22 -10.05 -2.87 2.53
C LEU A 22 -8.53 -2.99 2.37
N LYS A 23 -7.84 -1.86 2.38
CA LYS A 23 -6.38 -1.79 2.23
C LYS A 23 -5.77 -1.12 3.47
N ILE A 24 -4.97 -1.88 4.20
CA ILE A 24 -4.07 -1.34 5.24
C ILE A 24 -2.95 -0.58 4.53
N ILE A 25 -2.81 0.69 4.89
CA ILE A 25 -1.82 1.63 4.32
C ILE A 25 -0.66 1.90 5.27
N SER A 26 -0.89 1.78 6.58
CA SER A 26 0.18 1.92 7.56
C SER A 26 -0.13 1.09 8.81
N GLU A 27 0.95 0.75 9.52
CA GLU A 27 0.88 0.09 10.81
C GLU A 27 2.03 0.56 11.68
N GLY A 28 1.76 0.90 12.94
CA GLY A 28 2.79 1.41 13.85
C GLY A 28 2.47 1.19 15.32
N GLY A 29 3.52 1.12 16.15
CA GLY A 29 3.39 1.06 17.61
C GLY A 29 3.04 2.43 18.21
N VAL A 30 2.09 2.46 19.15
CA VAL A 30 1.70 3.69 19.87
C VAL A 30 2.16 3.66 21.32
N ALA A 31 2.12 2.48 21.96
CA ALA A 31 2.54 2.24 23.33
C ALA A 31 2.86 0.75 23.52
N SER A 32 3.32 0.36 24.71
CA SER A 32 3.54 -1.06 25.04
C SER A 32 2.24 -1.86 24.83
N GLY A 33 2.29 -2.84 23.93
CA GLY A 33 1.16 -3.70 23.57
C GLY A 33 0.08 -3.04 22.70
N VAL A 34 0.27 -1.82 22.20
CA VAL A 34 -0.74 -1.09 21.40
C VAL A 34 -0.23 -0.78 20.00
N ARG A 35 -1.01 -1.18 18.99
CA ARG A 35 -0.76 -0.95 17.56
C ARG A 35 -1.85 -0.06 16.96
N ARG A 36 -1.46 0.89 16.11
CA ARG A 36 -2.34 1.66 15.25
C ARG A 36 -2.30 1.08 13.85
N ILE A 37 -3.48 0.79 13.32
CA ILE A 37 -3.68 0.33 11.95
C ILE A 37 -4.41 1.45 11.22
N GLU A 38 -3.86 1.92 10.12
CA GLU A 38 -4.53 2.86 9.22
C GLU A 38 -4.92 2.13 7.94
N ALA A 39 -6.19 2.25 7.56
CA ALA A 39 -6.73 1.58 6.39
C ALA A 39 -7.71 2.49 5.65
N VAL A 40 -7.76 2.29 4.33
CA VAL A 40 -8.77 2.89 3.44
C VAL A 40 -9.63 1.79 2.84
N THR A 41 -10.84 2.14 2.42
CA THR A 41 -11.77 1.16 1.85
C THR A 41 -12.53 1.68 0.62
N GLY A 42 -13.29 0.82 -0.04
CA GLY A 42 -14.09 1.15 -1.23
C GLY A 42 -13.28 1.81 -2.34
N ALA A 43 -13.86 2.87 -2.94
CA ALA A 43 -13.24 3.62 -4.03
C ALA A 43 -11.89 4.25 -3.64
N ALA A 44 -11.73 4.68 -2.38
CA ALA A 44 -10.45 5.24 -1.91
C ALA A 44 -9.35 4.18 -1.89
N ALA A 45 -9.67 2.94 -1.52
CA ALA A 45 -8.70 1.83 -1.58
C ALA A 45 -8.30 1.49 -3.03
N LEU A 46 -9.26 1.49 -3.96
CA LEU A 46 -8.96 1.27 -5.37
C LEU A 46 -8.09 2.41 -5.95
N ALA A 47 -8.41 3.66 -5.64
CA ALA A 47 -7.61 4.81 -6.04
C ALA A 47 -6.17 4.74 -5.50
N TYR A 48 -6.01 4.33 -4.23
CA TYR A 48 -4.70 4.11 -3.62
C TYR A 48 -3.87 3.07 -4.38
N LEU A 49 -4.47 1.93 -4.74
CA LEU A 49 -3.77 0.88 -5.51
C LEU A 49 -3.42 1.32 -6.92
N ASN A 50 -4.33 2.01 -7.62
CA ASN A 50 -4.07 2.51 -8.96
C ASN A 50 -2.93 3.53 -8.97
N ALA A 51 -2.87 4.42 -7.98
CA ALA A 51 -1.77 5.37 -7.84
C ALA A 51 -0.42 4.65 -7.61
N ALA A 52 -0.40 3.62 -6.77
CA ALA A 52 0.80 2.81 -6.55
C ALA A 52 1.25 2.06 -7.82
N GLU A 53 0.30 1.55 -8.61
CA GLU A 53 0.60 0.90 -9.89
C GLU A 53 1.22 1.86 -10.90
N GLU A 54 0.68 3.08 -11.02
CA GLU A 54 1.22 4.09 -11.94
C GLU A 54 2.63 4.52 -11.52
N GLN A 55 2.89 4.70 -10.22
CA GLN A 55 4.23 4.99 -9.70
C GLN A 55 5.23 3.88 -10.03
N LEU A 56 4.84 2.61 -9.89
CA LEU A 56 5.68 1.47 -10.25
C LEU A 56 5.98 1.44 -11.74
N LYS A 57 4.98 1.73 -12.57
CA LYS A 57 5.12 1.79 -14.03
C LYS A 57 6.05 2.92 -14.46
N GLU A 58 5.91 4.10 -13.87
CA GLU A 58 6.81 5.24 -14.10
C GLU A 58 8.25 4.90 -13.72
N ALA A 59 8.46 4.35 -12.52
CA ALA A 59 9.78 3.93 -12.06
C ALA A 59 10.41 2.87 -12.97
N ALA A 60 9.62 1.89 -13.43
CA ALA A 60 10.07 0.91 -14.43
C ALA A 60 10.48 1.57 -15.75
N GLY A 61 9.72 2.56 -16.22
CA GLY A 61 10.05 3.34 -17.41
C GLY A 61 11.40 4.05 -17.31
N LEU A 62 11.69 4.67 -16.16
CA LEU A 62 12.94 5.40 -15.91
C LEU A 62 14.19 4.51 -16.05
N VAL A 63 14.11 3.25 -15.59
CA VAL A 63 15.20 2.28 -15.71
C VAL A 63 15.13 1.44 -16.99
N LYS A 64 14.25 1.81 -17.94
CA LYS A 64 13.95 1.08 -19.18
C LYS A 64 13.58 -0.38 -18.91
N GLY A 65 12.95 -0.65 -17.79
CA GLY A 65 12.54 -1.97 -17.32
C GLY A 65 11.06 -2.23 -17.54
N SER A 66 10.60 -3.21 -16.80
CA SER A 66 9.22 -3.62 -16.64
C SER A 66 8.95 -3.77 -15.14
N ARG A 67 7.68 -3.89 -14.76
CA ARG A 67 7.30 -4.16 -13.37
C ARG A 67 8.06 -5.35 -12.77
N ASP A 68 8.24 -6.42 -13.53
CA ASP A 68 8.80 -7.69 -13.04
C ASP A 68 10.32 -7.62 -12.78
N ASN A 69 11.05 -6.76 -13.50
CA ASN A 69 12.50 -6.62 -13.38
C ASN A 69 12.96 -5.23 -12.92
N LEU A 70 12.03 -4.41 -12.42
CA LEU A 70 12.31 -3.06 -11.93
C LEU A 70 13.41 -3.05 -10.88
N ILE A 71 13.32 -3.93 -9.88
CA ILE A 71 14.28 -3.99 -8.77
C ILE A 71 15.68 -4.36 -9.27
N ASP A 72 15.79 -5.33 -10.18
CA ASP A 72 17.08 -5.76 -10.74
C ASP A 72 17.73 -4.62 -11.53
N LYS A 73 16.96 -3.96 -12.40
CA LYS A 73 17.47 -2.84 -13.20
C LYS A 73 17.85 -1.64 -12.35
N LEU A 74 17.05 -1.31 -11.34
CA LEU A 74 17.35 -0.23 -10.40
C LEU A 74 18.65 -0.52 -9.64
N SER A 75 18.83 -1.75 -9.17
CA SER A 75 20.05 -2.18 -8.48
C SER A 75 21.28 -2.06 -9.37
N ALA A 76 21.18 -2.49 -10.64
CA ALA A 76 22.27 -2.36 -11.61
C ALA A 76 22.65 -0.89 -11.88
N VAL A 77 21.67 0.02 -11.94
CA VAL A 77 21.90 1.47 -12.09
C VAL A 77 22.61 2.05 -10.87
N LEU A 78 22.16 1.70 -9.66
CA LEU A 78 22.77 2.17 -8.41
C LEU A 78 24.22 1.69 -8.25
N GLU A 79 24.50 0.43 -8.56
CA GLU A 79 25.86 -0.12 -8.51
C GLU A 79 26.78 0.55 -9.54
N ARG A 80 26.28 0.79 -10.76
CA ARG A 80 27.04 1.54 -11.77
C ARG A 80 27.37 2.96 -11.30
N ASN A 81 26.43 3.66 -10.67
CA ASN A 81 26.66 5.00 -10.15
C ASN A 81 27.73 5.00 -9.04
N ARG A 82 27.65 4.06 -8.08
CA ARG A 82 28.67 3.91 -7.02
C ARG A 82 30.08 3.64 -7.57
N ALA A 83 30.17 2.89 -8.67
CA ALA A 83 31.45 2.61 -9.31
C ALA A 83 32.06 3.83 -10.02
N LEU A 84 31.23 4.76 -10.50
CA LEU A 84 31.66 6.01 -11.16
C LEU A 84 32.02 7.11 -10.16
N GLU A 85 31.54 7.01 -8.92
CA GLU A 85 31.85 7.94 -7.83
C GLU A 85 33.16 7.61 -7.09
N LYS A 86 33.86 6.52 -7.48
CA LYS A 86 35.21 6.16 -7.02
C LYS A 86 36.27 6.67 -8.00
#